data_AF-A0A258MGX4-F1
#
_entry.id   AF-A0A258MGX4-F1
#
_cell.length_a   1.000
_cell.length_b   1.000
_cell.length_c   1.000
_cell.angle_alpha   90.00
_cell.angle_beta   90.00
_cell.angle_gamma   90.00
#
_symmetry.space_group_name_H-M   'P 1'
#
loop_
_entity.id
_entity.type
_entity.pdbx_description
1 polymer ?
#
loop_
_entity_poly.entity_id
_entity_poly.type
_entity_poly.pdbx_seq_one_letter_code
_entity_poly.pdbx_strand_id
1 'polypeptide(L)' 'MANQEEQKARFLEVYTGLNKEQKKAVDTIEGPVMVIAGPGTGKTQILGARIGKILLDT' A
#
# COMPACT_ATOMS: atom_id res chain seq x y z
N MET A 1 -8.30 -4.85 -19.41
CA MET A 1 -8.28 -5.01 -17.94
C MET A 1 -6.95 -5.63 -17.58
N ALA A 2 -6.21 -5.08 -16.60
CA ALA A 2 -4.96 -5.69 -16.14
C ALA A 2 -5.25 -7.03 -15.48
N ASN A 3 -4.46 -8.06 -15.79
CA ASN A 3 -4.61 -9.37 -15.15
C ASN A 3 -4.06 -9.37 -13.71
N GLN A 4 -4.32 -10.42 -12.93
CA GLN A 4 -3.88 -10.48 -11.53
C GLN A 4 -2.35 -10.44 -11.37
N GLU A 5 -1.59 -11.03 -12.30
CA GLU A 5 -0.13 -11.00 -12.24
C GLU A 5 0.42 -9.59 -12.46
N GLU A 6 -0.16 -8.84 -13.40
CA GLU A 6 0.20 -7.45 -13.68
C GLU A 6 -0.11 -6.56 -12.47
N GLN A 7 -1.29 -6.75 -11.85
CA GLN A 7 -1.66 -6.01 -10.63
C GLN A 7 -0.71 -6.31 -9.48
N LYS A 8 -0.35 -7.58 -9.27
CA LYS A 8 0.61 -8.00 -8.24
C LYS A 8 2.02 -7.44 -8.51
N ALA A 9 2.47 -7.44 -9.77
CA ALA A 9 3.76 -6.87 -10.14
C ALA A 9 3.81 -5.36 -9.87
N ARG A 10 2.76 -4.62 -10.24
CA ARG A 10 2.65 -3.18 -9.96
C ARG A 10 2.58 -2.88 -8.46
N PHE A 11 1.85 -3.69 -7.71
CA PHE A 11 1.83 -3.57 -6.25
C PHE A 11 3.23 -3.76 -5.66
N LEU A 12 3.96 -4.80 -6.09
CA LEU A 12 5.33 -5.07 -5.60
C LEU A 12 6.31 -3.94 -5.94
N GLU A 13 6.22 -3.37 -7.14
CA GLU A 13 7.00 -2.20 -7.55
C GLU A 13 6.81 -1.03 -6.56
N VAL A 14 5.55 -0.70 -6.24
CA VAL A 14 5.24 0.37 -5.27
C VAL A 14 5.66 -0.02 -3.86
N TYR A 15 5.34 -1.23 -3.41
CA TYR A 15 5.55 -1.70 -2.03
C TYR A 15 7.02 -1.76 -1.66
N THR A 16 7.88 -2.22 -2.58
CA THR A 16 9.33 -2.31 -2.34
C THR A 16 9.98 -0.96 -2.05
N GLY A 17 9.52 0.11 -2.70
CA GLY A 17 9.99 1.48 -2.49
C GLY A 17 9.50 2.15 -1.20
N LEU A 18 8.61 1.51 -0.44
CA LEU A 18 8.09 2.07 0.82
C LEU A 18 9.10 1.92 1.96
N ASN A 19 9.14 2.93 2.84
CA ASN A 19 9.89 2.85 4.09
C ASN A 19 9.18 1.94 5.12
N LYS A 20 9.83 1.68 6.26
CA LYS A 20 9.32 0.78 7.29
C LYS A 20 7.93 1.17 7.83
N GLU A 21 7.71 2.44 8.14
CA GLU A 21 6.44 2.91 8.70
C GLU A 21 5.32 2.91 7.66
N GLN A 22 5.65 3.21 6.41
CA GLN A 22 4.71 3.11 5.29
C GLN A 22 4.31 1.65 5.04
N LYS A 23 5.26 0.71 5.04
CA LYS A 23 4.97 -0.74 4.94
C LYS A 23 4.06 -1.19 6.07
N LYS A 24 4.36 -0.81 7.31
CA LYS A 24 3.50 -1.09 8.47
C LYS A 24 2.05 -0.62 8.26
N ALA A 25 1.84 0.58 7.73
CA ALA A 25 0.51 1.10 7.43
C ALA A 25 -0.20 0.30 6.32
N VAL A 26 0.54 -0.15 5.31
CA VAL A 26 0.02 -0.97 4.20
C VAL A 26 -0.32 -2.40 4.65
N ASP A 27 0.54 -3.01 5.46
CA ASP A 27 0.40 -4.40 5.93
C ASP A 27 -0.67 -4.55 7.02
N THR A 28 -1.05 -3.47 7.69
CA THR A 28 -2.15 -3.48 8.66
C THR A 28 -3.49 -3.46 7.93
N ILE A 29 -3.95 -4.63 7.49
CA ILE A 29 -5.22 -4.81 6.76
C ILE A 29 -6.44 -4.89 7.68
N GLU A 30 -6.25 -5.41 8.89
CA GLU A 30 -7.33 -5.58 9.87
C GLU A 30 -7.63 -4.28 10.61
N GLY A 31 -8.90 -3.87 10.57
CA GLY A 31 -9.39 -2.71 11.30
C GLY A 31 -8.94 -1.35 10.74
N PRO A 32 -9.36 -0.26 11.42
CA PRO A 32 -8.99 1.10 11.04
C PRO A 32 -7.53 1.41 11.38
N VAL A 33 -6.86 2.17 10.51
CA VAL A 33 -5.46 2.61 10.69
C VAL A 33 -5.39 4.13 10.61
N MET A 34 -4.73 4.76 11.59
CA MET A 34 -4.45 6.20 11.59
C MET A 34 -2.99 6.44 11.19
N VAL A 35 -2.78 7.27 10.17
CA VAL A 35 -1.45 7.68 9.71
C VAL A 35 -1.32 9.19 9.87
N ILE A 36 -0.35 9.62 10.68
CA ILE A 36 0.01 11.04 10.84
C ILE A 36 1.25 11.29 9.99
N ALA A 37 1.15 12.16 8.99
CA ALA A 37 2.27 12.41 8.07
C ALA A 37 2.29 13.83 7.50
N GLY A 38 3.49 14.40 7.39
CA GLY A 38 3.72 15.75 6.87
C GLY A 38 3.42 15.92 5.36
N PRO A 39 3.54 17.14 4.83
CA PRO A 39 3.47 17.38 3.38
C PRO A 39 4.53 16.57 2.62
N GLY A 40 4.19 16.04 1.44
CA GLY A 40 5.14 15.34 0.57
C GLY A 40 5.56 13.92 1.00
N THR A 41 5.04 13.37 2.11
CA THR A 41 5.46 12.05 2.64
C THR A 41 4.78 10.84 2.01
N GLY A 42 4.18 11.00 0.82
CA GLY A 42 3.57 9.87 0.09
C GLY A 42 2.23 9.37 0.63
N LYS A 43 1.41 10.19 1.31
CA LYS A 43 0.10 9.78 1.86
C LYS A 43 -0.81 9.06 0.84
N THR A 44 -0.90 9.59 -0.38
CA THR A 44 -1.69 8.98 -1.47
C THR A 44 -1.13 7.65 -1.93
N GLN A 45 0.20 7.52 -1.98
CA GLN A 45 0.88 6.27 -2.33
C GLN A 45 0.62 5.19 -1.27
N ILE A 46 0.66 5.55 0.01
CA ILE A 46 0.32 4.65 1.13
C ILE A 46 -1.14 4.16 0.99
N LEU A 47 -2.08 5.07 0.72
CA LEU A 47 -3.49 4.73 0.58
C LEU A 47 -3.73 3.75 -0.58
N GLY A 48 -3.14 4.03 -1.75
CA GLY A 48 -3.24 3.16 -2.93
C GLY A 48 -2.59 1.79 -2.70
N ALA A 49 -1.39 1.76 -2.12
CA ALA A 49 -0.71 0.52 -1.78
C ALA A 49 -1.51 -0.32 -0.76
N ARG A 50 -2.13 0.32 0.25
CA ARG A 50 -2.98 -0.37 1.22
C ARG A 50 -4.23 -0.97 0.59
N ILE A 51 -4.89 -0.25 -0.32
CA ILE A 51 -6.02 -0.81 -1.08
C ILE A 51 -5.57 -2.02 -1.90
N GLY A 52 -4.44 -1.91 -2.61
CA GLY A 52 -3.87 -3.02 -3.36
C GLY A 52 -3.54 -4.22 -2.46
N LYS A 53 -2.99 -3.98 -1.27
CA LYS A 53 -2.69 -5.04 -0.29
C LYS A 53 -3.96 -5.77 0.17
N ILE A 54 -5.02 -5.04 0.49
CA ILE A 54 -6.32 -5.64 0.87
C ILE A 54 -6.83 -6.53 -0.27
N LEU A 55 -6.91 -6.01 -1.50
CA LEU A 55 -7.43 -6.76 -2.65
C LEU A 55 -6.60 -7.99 -3.03
N LEU A 56 -5.31 -8.04 -2.70
CA LEU A 56 -4.43 -9.18 -2.98
C LEU A 56 -4.49 -10.26 -1.88
N ASP A 57 -4.80 -9.85 -0.65
CA ASP A 57 -4.77 -10.72 0.53
C ASP A 57 -6.18 -11.16 0.98
N THR A 58 -7.26 -10.59 0.42
CA THR A 58 -8.66 -10.97 0.66
C THR A 58 -9.36 -11.40 -0.62
#